data_AF-A0A8T4A4L3-F1
#
_entry.id   AF-A0A8T4A4L3-F1
#
_cell.length_a   1.000
_cell.length_b   1.000
_cell.length_c   1.000
_cell.angle_alpha   90.00
_cell.angle_beta   90.00
_cell.angle_gamma   90.00
#
_symmetry.space_group_name_H-M   'P 1'
#
loop_
_entity.id
_entity.type
_entity.pdbx_description
1 polymer ?
#
loop_
_entity_poly.entity_id
_entity_poly.type
_entity_poly.pdbx_seq_one_letter_code
_entity_poly.pdbx_strand_id
1 'polypeptide(L)'
;MEVQHPRLERILRLARIAAKEGRIDDTHGYLEKAGKYAAKVGIEVPEATLQEVKHTAYISGLEVALYHVIGDADGGLVDLALDDLRKARKYAAELGVELSETRLQEVEQTAYINRVKATLESARIVAMEGRIDSAHYYLEEARVYAAELGLVISAAIFREVEQTAHYYKNLNQELMDMIQRLH
;
A
#
# COMPACT_ATOMS: atom_id res chain seq x y z
N MET A 1 38.40 -24.19 23.55
CA MET A 1 37.24 -23.50 24.16
C MET A 1 36.81 -22.42 23.19
N GLU A 2 35.66 -22.58 22.54
CA GLU A 2 35.04 -21.47 21.81
C GLU A 2 34.71 -20.35 22.80
N VAL A 3 35.25 -19.16 22.57
CA VAL A 3 34.89 -17.98 23.35
C VAL A 3 33.48 -17.60 22.92
N GLN A 4 32.49 -17.90 23.76
CA GLN A 4 31.13 -17.42 23.53
C GLN A 4 31.10 -15.90 23.65
N HIS A 5 30.42 -15.26 22.70
CA HIS A 5 30.21 -13.80 22.71
C HIS A 5 28.71 -13.51 22.86
N PRO A 6 28.16 -13.50 24.09
CA PRO A 6 26.72 -13.38 24.34
C PRO A 6 26.06 -12.17 23.68
N ARG A 7 26.82 -11.07 23.53
CA ARG A 7 26.33 -9.88 22.84
C ARG A 7 26.17 -10.11 21.33
N LEU A 8 27.10 -10.79 20.67
CA LEU A 8 26.96 -11.13 19.25
C LEU A 8 25.77 -12.05 19.02
N GLU A 9 25.65 -13.09 19.85
CA GLU A 9 24.52 -14.04 19.80
C GLU A 9 23.18 -13.33 19.98
N ARG A 10 23.09 -12.36 20.90
CA ARG A 10 21.88 -11.55 21.08
C ARG A 10 21.54 -10.73 19.82
N ILE A 11 22.51 -10.09 19.19
CA ILE A 11 22.28 -9.30 17.97
C ILE A 11 21.81 -10.21 16.83
N LEU A 12 22.45 -11.36 16.63
CA LEU A 12 22.05 -12.35 15.62
C LEU A 12 20.67 -12.94 15.90
N ARG A 13 20.29 -13.12 17.17
CA ARG A 13 18.93 -13.54 17.54
C ARG A 13 17.89 -12.49 17.15
N LEU A 14 18.16 -11.21 17.39
CA LEU A 14 17.26 -10.12 16.96
C LEU A 14 17.16 -10.06 15.44
N ALA A 15 18.26 -10.26 14.72
CA ALA A 15 18.27 -10.36 13.26
C ALA A 15 17.36 -11.49 12.76
N ARG A 16 17.44 -12.68 13.38
CA ARG A 16 16.57 -13.83 13.05
C ARG A 16 15.10 -13.59 13.34
N ILE A 17 14.78 -12.89 14.42
CA ILE A 17 13.39 -12.52 14.75
C ILE A 17 12.85 -11.58 13.67
N ALA A 18 13.59 -10.50 13.37
CA ALA A 18 13.20 -9.55 12.32
C ALA A 18 13.06 -10.24 10.96
N ALA A 19 13.97 -11.17 10.63
CA ALA A 19 13.94 -11.94 9.39
C ALA A 19 12.65 -12.77 9.27
N LYS A 20 12.29 -13.50 10.32
CA LYS A 20 11.05 -14.32 10.34
C LYS A 20 9.77 -13.49 10.26
N GLU A 21 9.83 -12.23 10.68
CA GLU A 21 8.72 -11.28 10.59
C GLU A 21 8.71 -10.53 9.25
N GLY A 22 9.62 -10.83 8.32
CA GLY A 22 9.73 -10.13 7.04
C GLY A 22 10.21 -8.68 7.15
N ARG A 23 10.75 -8.27 8.30
CA ARG A 23 11.28 -6.90 8.53
C ARG A 23 12.69 -6.80 7.99
N ILE A 24 12.81 -6.63 6.68
CA ILE A 24 14.09 -6.68 5.95
C ILE A 24 15.04 -5.55 6.39
N ASP A 25 14.56 -4.31 6.51
CA ASP A 25 15.41 -3.18 6.92
C ASP A 25 15.95 -3.35 8.35
N ASP A 26 15.12 -3.82 9.28
CA ASP A 26 15.55 -4.16 10.63
C ASP A 26 16.56 -5.30 10.63
N THR A 27 16.34 -6.32 9.80
CA THR A 27 17.26 -7.45 9.65
C THR A 27 18.63 -6.96 9.19
N HIS A 28 18.68 -6.14 8.14
CA HIS A 28 19.92 -5.53 7.66
C HIS A 28 20.59 -4.69 8.73
N GLY A 29 19.82 -3.88 9.46
CA GLY A 29 20.34 -3.09 10.58
C GLY A 29 20.95 -3.94 11.70
N TYR A 30 20.37 -5.10 12.01
CA TYR A 30 20.96 -6.02 13.00
C TYR A 30 22.19 -6.75 12.47
N LEU A 31 22.21 -7.19 11.21
CA LEU A 31 23.38 -7.82 10.61
C LEU A 31 24.57 -6.85 10.52
N GLU A 32 24.33 -5.58 10.18
CA GLU A 32 25.37 -4.55 10.19
C GLU A 32 25.93 -4.34 11.61
N LYS A 33 25.06 -4.28 12.62
CA LYS A 33 25.47 -4.20 14.04
C LYS A 33 26.28 -5.41 14.48
N ALA A 34 25.92 -6.62 14.01
CA ALA A 34 26.64 -7.85 14.29
C ALA A 34 28.07 -7.79 13.71
N GLY A 35 28.20 -7.39 12.44
CA GLY A 35 29.51 -7.23 11.77
C GLY A 35 30.41 -6.21 12.46
N LYS A 36 29.87 -5.03 12.82
CA LYS A 36 30.60 -4.00 13.58
C LYS A 36 31.09 -4.51 14.93
N TYR A 37 30.27 -5.29 15.64
CA TYR A 37 30.65 -5.87 16.92
C TYR A 37 31.72 -6.95 16.75
N ALA A 38 31.56 -7.86 15.79
CA ALA A 38 32.49 -8.95 15.52
C ALA A 38 33.89 -8.41 15.19
N ALA A 39 33.97 -7.42 14.28
CA ALA A 39 35.21 -6.74 13.96
C ALA A 39 35.88 -6.10 15.18
N LYS A 40 35.09 -5.47 16.07
CA LYS A 40 35.60 -4.83 17.29
C LYS A 40 36.24 -5.83 18.27
N VAL A 41 35.75 -7.06 18.34
CA VAL A 41 36.25 -8.08 19.28
C VAL A 41 37.17 -9.11 18.61
N GLY A 42 37.55 -8.87 17.35
CA GLY A 42 38.51 -9.71 16.62
C GLY A 42 37.96 -11.08 16.23
N ILE A 43 36.65 -11.19 15.99
CA ILE A 43 36.00 -12.41 15.50
C ILE A 43 35.28 -12.14 14.19
N GLU A 44 34.95 -13.22 13.48
CA GLU A 44 34.15 -13.15 12.26
C GLU A 44 32.72 -13.63 12.54
N VAL A 45 31.75 -13.05 11.82
CA VAL A 45 30.41 -13.64 11.74
C VAL A 45 30.44 -14.66 10.60
N PRO A 46 30.08 -15.94 10.84
CA PRO A 46 30.10 -16.94 9.78
C PRO A 46 29.23 -16.52 8.60
N GLU A 47 29.78 -16.54 7.38
CA GLU A 47 29.06 -16.14 6.16
C GLU A 47 27.77 -16.95 5.98
N ALA A 48 27.80 -18.25 6.28
CA ALA A 48 26.61 -19.11 6.25
C ALA A 48 25.49 -18.60 7.16
N THR A 49 25.82 -18.00 8.31
CA THR A 49 24.83 -17.37 9.20
C THR A 49 24.25 -16.11 8.58
N LEU A 50 25.08 -15.27 7.95
CA LEU A 50 24.61 -14.06 7.29
C LEU A 50 23.65 -14.40 6.14
N GLN A 51 23.99 -15.40 5.33
CA GLN A 51 23.17 -15.87 4.22
C GLN A 51 21.87 -16.50 4.70
N GLU A 52 21.89 -17.35 5.74
CA GLU A 52 20.68 -17.94 6.34
C GLU A 52 19.68 -16.87 6.79
N VAL A 53 20.15 -15.85 7.51
CA VAL A 53 19.29 -14.78 8.02
C VAL A 53 18.75 -13.92 6.88
N LYS A 54 19.59 -13.54 5.90
CA LYS A 54 19.15 -12.76 4.73
C LYS A 54 18.12 -13.51 3.90
N HIS A 55 18.40 -14.78 3.58
CA HIS A 55 17.51 -15.61 2.79
C HIS A 55 16.14 -15.77 3.48
N THR A 56 16.14 -16.01 4.79
CA THR A 56 14.89 -16.05 5.59
C THR A 56 14.14 -14.72 5.51
N ALA A 57 14.83 -13.59 5.66
CA ALA A 57 14.21 -12.28 5.61
C ALA A 57 13.56 -11.98 4.25
N TYR A 58 14.20 -12.35 3.15
CA TYR A 58 13.63 -12.17 1.83
C TYR A 58 12.43 -13.08 1.55
N ILE A 59 12.44 -14.34 2.02
CA ILE A 59 11.27 -15.22 1.91
C ILE A 59 10.09 -14.62 2.68
N SER A 60 10.26 -14.36 3.97
CA SER A 60 9.17 -13.84 4.80
C SER A 60 8.74 -12.44 4.36
N GLY A 61 9.67 -11.59 3.92
CA GLY A 61 9.36 -10.27 3.38
C GLY A 61 8.58 -10.33 2.06
N LEU A 62 8.88 -11.31 1.20
CA LEU A 62 8.11 -11.54 -0.02
C LEU A 62 6.68 -11.99 0.31
N GLU A 63 6.51 -12.92 1.25
CA GLU A 63 5.19 -13.38 1.71
C GLU A 63 4.35 -12.23 2.27
N VAL A 64 4.95 -11.39 3.13
CA VAL A 64 4.28 -10.21 3.70
C VAL A 64 3.89 -9.21 2.62
N ALA A 65 4.80 -8.90 1.69
CA ALA A 65 4.51 -7.97 0.59
C ALA A 65 3.36 -8.48 -0.28
N LEU A 66 3.38 -9.76 -0.68
CA LEU A 66 2.29 -10.34 -1.47
C LEU A 66 0.95 -10.37 -0.73
N TYR A 67 0.98 -10.60 0.59
CA TYR A 67 -0.22 -10.55 1.42
C TYR A 67 -0.83 -9.13 1.47
N HIS A 68 0.00 -8.10 1.71
CA HIS A 68 -0.47 -6.72 1.75
C HIS A 68 -0.94 -6.21 0.39
N VAL A 69 -0.24 -6.52 -0.70
CA VAL A 69 -0.64 -6.15 -2.07
C VAL A 69 -2.10 -6.53 -2.35
N ILE A 70 -2.52 -7.72 -1.94
CA ILE A 70 -3.90 -8.20 -2.13
C ILE A 70 -4.86 -7.37 -1.28
N GLY A 71 -4.55 -7.16 0.00
CA GLY A 71 -5.39 -6.38 0.90
C GLY A 71 -5.55 -4.92 0.46
N ASP A 72 -4.46 -4.29 0.03
CA ASP A 72 -4.45 -2.91 -0.45
C ASP A 72 -5.20 -2.78 -1.78
N ALA A 73 -5.06 -3.75 -2.69
CA ALA A 73 -5.81 -3.78 -3.93
C ALA A 73 -7.32 -3.96 -3.69
N ASP A 74 -7.71 -4.86 -2.79
CA ASP A 74 -9.11 -5.04 -2.41
C ASP A 74 -9.69 -3.77 -1.77
N GLY A 75 -8.87 -3.02 -1.01
CA GLY A 75 -9.23 -1.72 -0.45
C GLY A 75 -9.19 -0.54 -1.43
N GLY A 76 -8.70 -0.72 -2.66
CA GLY A 76 -8.50 0.36 -3.61
C GLY A 76 -7.38 1.35 -3.21
N LEU A 77 -6.42 0.91 -2.39
CA LEU A 77 -5.27 1.69 -1.95
C LEU A 77 -4.13 1.58 -2.98
N VAL A 78 -4.34 2.21 -4.14
CA VAL A 78 -3.46 2.07 -5.33
C VAL A 78 -1.98 2.29 -4.99
N ASP A 79 -1.63 3.40 -4.34
CA ASP A 79 -0.23 3.73 -4.06
C ASP A 79 0.46 2.70 -3.15
N LEU A 80 -0.28 2.16 -2.16
CA LEU A 80 0.24 1.14 -1.25
C LEU A 80 0.39 -0.20 -1.97
N ALA A 81 -0.61 -0.61 -2.75
CA ALA A 81 -0.55 -1.82 -3.55
C ALA A 81 0.63 -1.80 -4.54
N LEU A 82 0.88 -0.65 -5.19
CA LEU A 82 2.02 -0.48 -6.10
C LEU A 82 3.37 -0.52 -5.37
N ASP A 83 3.45 0.06 -4.18
CA ASP A 83 4.68 0.00 -3.37
C ASP A 83 4.99 -1.43 -2.92
N ASP A 84 3.99 -2.18 -2.46
CA ASP A 84 4.18 -3.56 -2.04
C ASP A 84 4.42 -4.51 -3.22
N LEU A 85 3.86 -4.23 -4.42
CA LEU A 85 4.21 -4.94 -5.66
C LEU A 85 5.69 -4.74 -6.01
N ARG A 86 6.19 -3.51 -5.87
CA ARG A 86 7.61 -3.19 -6.09
C ARG A 86 8.50 -3.91 -5.08
N LYS A 87 8.10 -3.97 -3.81
CA LYS A 87 8.82 -4.74 -2.78
C LYS A 87 8.83 -6.24 -3.11
N ALA A 88 7.68 -6.82 -3.46
CA ALA A 88 7.58 -8.22 -3.83
C ALA A 88 8.50 -8.57 -5.00
N ARG A 89 8.50 -7.76 -6.08
CA ARG A 89 9.42 -7.95 -7.22
C ARG A 89 10.89 -7.90 -6.80
N LYS A 90 11.26 -6.90 -5.98
CA LYS A 90 12.62 -6.77 -5.46
C LYS A 90 13.04 -8.01 -4.66
N TYR A 91 12.19 -8.49 -3.75
CA TYR A 91 12.53 -9.62 -2.87
C TYR A 91 12.57 -10.94 -3.63
N ALA A 92 11.68 -11.13 -4.60
CA ALA A 92 11.73 -12.29 -5.49
C ALA A 92 13.01 -12.32 -6.33
N ALA A 93 13.46 -11.16 -6.84
CA ALA A 93 14.72 -11.06 -7.56
C ALA A 93 15.94 -11.43 -6.69
N GLU A 94 15.97 -10.98 -5.42
CA GLU A 94 17.03 -11.36 -4.46
C GLU A 94 17.04 -12.86 -4.16
N LEU A 95 15.88 -13.53 -4.26
CA LEU A 95 15.75 -14.99 -4.10
C LEU A 95 15.96 -15.78 -5.41
N GLY A 96 16.08 -15.10 -6.55
CA GLY A 96 16.09 -15.75 -7.87
C GLY A 96 14.77 -16.45 -8.21
N VAL A 97 13.65 -15.98 -7.66
CA VAL A 97 12.30 -16.52 -7.88
C VAL A 97 11.56 -15.65 -8.89
N GLU A 98 10.90 -16.28 -9.85
CA GLU A 98 10.03 -15.59 -10.79
C GLU A 98 8.62 -15.42 -10.21
N LEU A 99 8.08 -14.20 -10.29
CA LEU A 99 6.69 -13.92 -9.98
C LEU A 99 5.85 -13.97 -11.27
N SER A 100 4.60 -14.41 -11.15
CA SER A 100 3.66 -14.38 -12.27
C SER A 100 3.26 -12.94 -12.59
N GLU A 101 3.82 -12.35 -13.65
CA GLU A 101 3.50 -10.99 -14.07
C GLU A 101 2.01 -10.81 -14.38
N THR A 102 1.35 -11.82 -14.96
CA THR A 102 -0.10 -11.81 -15.17
C THR A 102 -0.84 -11.61 -13.85
N ARG A 103 -0.42 -12.33 -12.79
CA ARG A 103 -1.06 -12.21 -11.48
C ARG A 103 -0.80 -10.86 -10.84
N LEU A 104 0.42 -10.31 -10.98
CA LEU A 104 0.74 -8.98 -10.48
C LEU A 104 -0.09 -7.89 -11.18
N GLN A 105 -0.27 -8.01 -12.50
CA GLN A 105 -1.12 -7.13 -13.29
C GLN A 105 -2.60 -7.22 -12.88
N GLU A 106 -3.13 -8.43 -12.64
CA GLU A 106 -4.51 -8.60 -12.15
C GLU A 106 -4.73 -7.88 -10.82
N VAL A 107 -3.75 -7.95 -9.89
CA VAL A 107 -3.88 -7.29 -8.59
C VAL A 107 -3.78 -5.77 -8.73
N GLU A 108 -2.86 -5.28 -9.56
CA GLU A 108 -2.77 -3.85 -9.89
C GLU A 108 -4.08 -3.32 -10.48
N GLN A 109 -4.65 -4.04 -11.46
CA GLN A 109 -5.95 -3.69 -12.05
C GLN A 109 -7.06 -3.69 -11.00
N THR A 110 -7.05 -4.66 -10.07
CA THR A 110 -8.03 -4.74 -8.97
C THR A 110 -7.96 -3.49 -8.09
N ALA A 111 -6.76 -3.02 -7.75
CA ALA A 111 -6.57 -1.79 -6.98
C ALA A 111 -7.19 -0.57 -7.67
N TYR A 112 -6.90 -0.39 -8.96
CA TYR A 112 -7.46 0.71 -9.74
C TYR A 112 -8.99 0.61 -9.88
N ILE A 113 -9.53 -0.57 -10.16
CA ILE A 113 -10.99 -0.79 -10.28
C ILE A 113 -11.69 -0.41 -8.97
N ASN A 114 -11.16 -0.88 -7.84
CA ASN A 114 -11.75 -0.60 -6.53
C ASN A 114 -11.62 0.88 -6.16
N ARG A 115 -10.50 1.52 -6.50
CA ARG A 115 -10.34 2.97 -6.33
C ARG A 115 -11.36 3.76 -7.14
N VAL A 116 -11.53 3.45 -8.43
CA VAL A 116 -12.54 4.10 -9.28
C VAL A 116 -13.94 3.98 -8.67
N LYS A 117 -14.32 2.78 -8.21
CA LYS A 117 -15.63 2.57 -7.57
C LYS A 117 -15.78 3.41 -6.30
N ALA A 118 -14.80 3.41 -5.42
CA ALA A 118 -14.84 4.16 -4.16
C ALA A 118 -14.90 5.68 -4.40
N THR A 119 -14.16 6.18 -5.38
CA THR A 119 -14.15 7.61 -5.73
C THR A 119 -15.47 8.03 -6.38
N LEU A 120 -16.05 7.20 -7.26
CA LEU A 120 -17.39 7.46 -7.82
C LEU A 120 -18.47 7.49 -6.73
N GLU A 121 -18.40 6.59 -5.76
CA GLU A 121 -19.31 6.59 -4.62
C GLU A 121 -19.15 7.85 -3.77
N SER A 122 -17.91 8.27 -3.51
CA SER A 122 -17.62 9.53 -2.80
C SER A 122 -18.19 10.74 -3.54
N ALA A 123 -18.09 10.77 -4.87
CA ALA A 123 -18.68 11.82 -5.70
C ALA A 123 -20.20 11.91 -5.54
N ARG A 124 -20.89 10.76 -5.51
CA ARG A 124 -22.35 10.71 -5.28
C ARG A 124 -22.73 11.16 -3.88
N ILE A 125 -22.00 10.73 -2.85
CA ILE A 125 -22.26 11.12 -1.46
C ILE A 125 -22.18 12.64 -1.31
N VAL A 126 -21.09 13.27 -1.77
CA VAL A 126 -20.95 14.73 -1.63
C VAL A 126 -21.88 15.50 -2.56
N ALA A 127 -22.34 14.90 -3.67
CA ALA A 127 -23.41 15.46 -4.48
C ALA A 127 -24.74 15.51 -3.70
N MET A 128 -25.07 14.47 -2.93
CA MET A 128 -26.24 14.46 -2.05
C MET A 128 -26.14 15.49 -0.91
N GLU A 129 -24.93 15.96 -0.59
CA GLU A 129 -24.71 17.08 0.33
C GLU A 129 -24.83 18.45 -0.34
N GLY A 130 -25.04 18.51 -1.66
CA GLY A 130 -25.08 19.74 -2.45
C GLY A 130 -23.70 20.37 -2.72
N ARG A 131 -22.61 19.62 -2.50
CA ARG A 131 -21.23 20.11 -2.61
C ARG A 131 -20.67 19.87 -4.01
N ILE A 132 -21.01 20.77 -4.93
CA ILE A 132 -20.66 20.68 -6.36
C ILE A 132 -19.14 20.54 -6.57
N ASP A 133 -18.32 21.43 -6.00
CA ASP A 133 -16.87 21.41 -6.22
C ASP A 133 -16.22 20.12 -5.72
N SER A 134 -16.71 19.57 -4.60
CA SER A 134 -16.25 18.28 -4.07
C SER A 134 -16.69 17.11 -4.96
N ALA A 135 -17.92 17.17 -5.51
CA ALA A 135 -18.40 16.14 -6.44
C ALA A 135 -17.56 16.12 -7.72
N HIS A 136 -17.25 17.29 -8.28
CA HIS A 136 -16.36 17.42 -9.44
C HIS A 136 -14.95 16.92 -9.14
N TYR A 137 -14.38 17.26 -7.98
CA TYR A 137 -13.08 16.75 -7.57
C TYR A 137 -13.02 15.22 -7.62
N TYR A 138 -14.00 14.54 -7.00
CA TYR A 138 -14.02 13.07 -6.99
C TYR A 138 -14.31 12.47 -8.37
N LEU A 139 -15.13 13.11 -9.21
CA LEU A 139 -15.34 12.65 -10.59
C LEU A 139 -14.05 12.72 -11.43
N GLU A 140 -13.30 13.80 -11.30
CA GLU A 140 -12.01 13.98 -11.98
C GLU A 140 -10.98 12.97 -11.47
N GLU A 141 -10.92 12.75 -10.16
CA GLU A 141 -10.06 11.73 -9.56
C GLU A 141 -10.42 10.33 -10.07
N ALA A 142 -11.71 9.97 -10.12
CA ALA A 142 -12.15 8.69 -10.67
C ALA A 142 -11.75 8.56 -12.15
N ARG A 143 -11.78 9.65 -12.92
CA ARG A 143 -11.36 9.66 -14.33
C ARG A 143 -9.87 9.38 -14.47
N VAL A 144 -9.04 9.94 -13.60
CA VAL A 144 -7.59 9.68 -13.58
C VAL A 144 -7.33 8.19 -13.38
N TYR A 145 -7.93 7.57 -12.35
CA TYR A 145 -7.74 6.14 -12.10
C TYR A 145 -8.36 5.23 -13.18
N ALA A 146 -9.47 5.63 -13.79
CA ALA A 146 -10.05 4.90 -14.91
C ALA A 146 -9.15 4.92 -16.15
N ALA A 147 -8.46 6.05 -16.39
CA ALA A 147 -7.54 6.18 -17.52
C ALA A 147 -6.34 5.23 -17.43
N GLU A 148 -5.84 4.94 -16.22
CA GLU A 148 -4.80 3.94 -15.98
C GLU A 148 -5.24 2.52 -16.38
N LEU A 149 -6.55 2.25 -16.39
CA LEU A 149 -7.15 1.01 -16.89
C LEU A 149 -7.53 1.05 -18.37
N GLY A 150 -7.28 2.17 -19.06
CA GLY A 150 -7.79 2.41 -20.41
C GLY A 150 -9.33 2.53 -20.47
N LEU A 151 -9.97 2.81 -19.35
CA LEU A 151 -11.42 2.97 -19.23
C LEU A 151 -11.81 4.44 -19.34
N VAL A 152 -12.98 4.68 -19.94
CA VAL A 152 -13.59 5.99 -20.02
C VAL A 152 -14.84 6.00 -19.16
N ILE A 153 -14.88 6.85 -18.14
CA ILE A 153 -16.09 7.08 -17.35
C ILE A 153 -17.10 7.81 -18.24
N SER A 154 -18.31 7.24 -18.36
CA SER A 154 -19.33 7.79 -19.25
C SER A 154 -19.75 9.20 -18.83
N ALA A 155 -19.99 10.08 -19.81
CA ALA A 155 -20.53 11.43 -19.55
C ALA A 155 -21.91 11.40 -18.87
N ALA A 156 -22.64 10.29 -18.94
CA ALA A 156 -23.90 10.12 -18.23
C ALA A 156 -23.71 10.13 -16.71
N ILE A 157 -22.65 9.49 -16.19
CA ILE A 157 -22.33 9.48 -14.75
C ILE A 157 -21.99 10.90 -14.27
N PHE A 158 -21.22 11.66 -15.05
CA PHE A 158 -20.90 13.05 -14.73
C PHE A 158 -22.17 13.91 -14.61
N ARG A 159 -23.06 13.80 -15.61
CA ARG A 159 -24.33 14.55 -15.60
C ARG A 159 -25.23 14.15 -14.44
N GLU A 160 -25.31 12.86 -14.11
CA GLU A 160 -26.10 12.37 -12.97
C GLU A 160 -25.64 12.99 -11.65
N VAL A 161 -24.32 12.94 -11.39
CA VAL A 161 -23.72 13.48 -10.17
C VAL A 161 -23.86 15.00 -10.09
N GLU A 162 -23.64 15.71 -11.21
CA GLU A 162 -23.79 17.17 -11.29
C GLU A 162 -25.25 17.60 -11.02
N GLN A 163 -26.21 16.95 -11.68
CA GLN A 163 -27.64 17.22 -11.46
C GLN A 163 -28.05 16.98 -10.01
N THR A 164 -27.56 15.90 -9.41
CA THR A 164 -27.78 15.59 -7.99
C THR A 164 -27.23 16.69 -7.09
N ALA A 165 -25.99 17.14 -7.34
CA ALA A 165 -25.36 18.20 -6.57
C ALA A 165 -26.13 19.52 -6.65
N HIS A 166 -26.57 19.92 -7.84
CA HIS A 166 -27.39 21.11 -8.01
C HIS A 166 -28.74 21.00 -7.33
N TYR A 167 -29.41 19.85 -7.43
CA TYR A 167 -30.69 19.61 -6.77
C TYR A 167 -30.58 19.80 -5.25
N TYR A 168 -29.63 19.11 -4.60
CA TYR A 168 -29.46 19.19 -3.15
C TYR A 168 -28.94 20.55 -2.68
N LYS A 169 -28.12 21.24 -3.47
CA LYS A 169 -27.71 22.62 -3.18
C LYS A 169 -28.92 23.56 -3.12
N ASN A 170 -29.81 23.48 -4.11
CA ASN A 170 -31.00 24.33 -4.17
C ASN A 170 -31.96 24.00 -3.02
N LEU A 171 -32.20 22.71 -2.74
CA LEU A 171 -33.03 22.28 -1.62
C LEU A 171 -32.50 22.78 -0.28
N ASN A 172 -31.19 22.70 -0.05
CA ASN A 172 -30.55 23.20 1.16
C ASN A 172 -30.70 24.73 1.29
N GLN A 173 -30.58 25.47 0.19
CA GLN A 173 -30.80 26.92 0.19
C GLN A 173 -32.26 27.27 0.53
N GLU A 174 -33.23 26.61 -0.10
CA GLU A 174 -34.65 26.82 0.16
C GLU A 174 -35.02 26.55 1.63
N LEU A 175 -34.48 25.46 2.20
CA LEU A 175 -34.66 25.14 3.62
C LEU A 175 -34.07 26.23 4.53
N MET A 176 -32.87 26.74 4.22
CA MET A 176 -32.25 27.82 4.98
C MET A 176 -33.06 29.11 4.91
N ASP A 177 -33.57 29.47 3.73
CA ASP A 177 -34.40 30.65 3.53
C ASP A 177 -35.73 30.52 4.32
N MET A 178 -36.33 29.32 4.35
CA MET A 178 -37.52 29.05 5.17
C MET A 178 -37.25 29.21 6.65
N ILE A 179 -36.14 28.65 7.15
CA ILE A 179 -35.73 28.78 8.56
C ILE A 179 -35.51 30.25 8.94
N GLN A 180 -34.87 31.02 8.07
CA GLN A 180 -34.65 32.46 8.29
C GLN A 180 -35.94 33.26 8.35
N ARG A 181 -36.98 32.88 7.59
CA ARG A 181 -38.30 33.54 7.64
C ARG A 181 -39.10 33.23 8.90
N LEU A 182 -38.74 32.20 9.65
CA LEU A 182 -39.42 31.78 10.88
C LEU A 182 -38.83 32.43 12.15
N HIS A 183 -37.69 33.14 12.04
CA HIS A 183 -37.03 33.88 13.12
C HIS A 183 -37.14 35.39 12.90
#